data_AF-A0A947CTW5-F1
#
_entry.id   AF-A0A947CTW5-F1
#
_cell.length_a   1.000
_cell.length_b   1.000
_cell.length_c   1.000
_cell.angle_alpha   90.00
_cell.angle_beta   90.00
_cell.angle_gamma   90.00
#
_symmetry.space_group_name_H-M   'P 1'
#
loop_
_entity.id
_entity.type
_entity.pdbx_description
1 polymer ?
#
loop_
_entity_poly.entity_id
_entity_poly.type
_entity_poly.pdbx_seq_one_letter_code
_entity_poly.pdbx_strand_id
1 'polypeptide(L)'
;MKRSLVVVVLSLACGSSSSLGPIPPVDVSKPSFANSSITAEHLRTYVELLASDDYGGRGTLEEGEAKAAAYLASQFDSFGLVPLPGQGSYRVGAELERTGFEVERTHGTIIVGDTKKVITGGVHFKPFGFSASGEVKAEAVFAGYGISRPDLGYDDYEGLDVSGKIVFVLRHAPKKDKSDKRFERGRDSFFVTKAEVARKKG
;
A
#
# COMPACT_ATOMS: atom_id res chain seq x y z
N MET A 1 -5.25 54.92 -63.21
CA MET A 1 -3.82 54.88 -62.80
C MET A 1 -3.71 53.94 -61.61
N LYS A 2 -3.18 52.73 -61.81
CA LYS A 2 -3.01 51.72 -60.76
C LYS A 2 -1.80 52.10 -59.90
N ARG A 3 -1.98 52.23 -58.58
CA ARG A 3 -0.89 52.26 -57.61
C ARG A 3 -1.08 51.05 -56.69
N SER A 4 -0.25 50.04 -56.89
CA SER A 4 -0.15 48.89 -56.00
C SER A 4 0.61 49.31 -54.74
N LEU A 5 0.00 49.11 -53.58
CA LEU A 5 0.66 49.23 -52.28
C LEU A 5 0.97 47.80 -51.79
N VAL A 6 2.26 47.48 -51.68
CA VAL A 6 2.73 46.24 -51.06
C VAL A 6 2.88 46.51 -49.57
N VAL A 7 2.09 45.83 -48.74
CA VAL A 7 2.25 45.84 -47.28
C VAL A 7 3.01 44.57 -46.89
N VAL A 8 4.24 44.74 -46.41
CA VAL A 8 5.03 43.68 -45.80
C VAL A 8 4.60 43.58 -44.34
N VAL A 9 3.96 42.46 -43.98
CA VAL A 9 3.63 42.13 -42.59
C VAL A 9 4.84 41.43 -41.97
N LEU A 10 5.50 42.11 -41.04
CA LEU A 10 6.59 41.56 -40.25
C LEU A 10 6.00 40.92 -38.98
N SER A 11 5.84 39.60 -38.96
CA SER A 11 5.43 38.87 -37.76
C SER A 11 6.65 38.54 -36.90
N LEU A 12 6.88 39.29 -35.83
CA LEU A 12 7.74 38.84 -34.73
C LEU A 12 6.96 37.83 -33.88
N ALA A 13 7.15 36.54 -34.17
CA ALA A 13 6.79 35.47 -33.26
C ALA A 13 7.99 35.15 -32.37
N CYS A 14 8.01 35.70 -31.15
CA CYS A 14 8.93 35.25 -30.10
C CYS A 14 8.33 33.98 -29.48
N GLY A 15 8.47 32.85 -30.18
CA GLY A 15 8.10 31.53 -29.69
C GLY A 15 9.34 30.79 -29.22
N SER A 16 9.72 30.96 -27.95
CA SER A 16 10.72 30.10 -27.30
C SER A 16 10.09 28.76 -26.98
N SER A 17 9.90 27.93 -28.00
CA SER A 17 9.61 26.51 -27.82
C SER A 17 10.88 25.83 -27.29
N SER A 18 11.08 25.88 -25.98
CA SER A 18 12.04 25.02 -25.30
C SER A 18 11.51 23.60 -25.41
N SER A 19 11.88 22.88 -26.46
CA SER A 19 11.68 21.44 -26.52
C SER A 19 12.47 20.85 -25.36
N LEU A 20 11.77 20.32 -24.36
CA LEU A 20 12.38 19.44 -23.38
C LEU A 20 12.92 18.25 -24.19
N GLY A 21 14.24 18.23 -24.40
CA GLY A 21 14.90 17.11 -25.04
C GLY A 21 14.63 15.82 -24.27
N PRO A 22 14.76 14.65 -24.91
CA PRO A 22 14.63 13.38 -24.23
C PRO A 22 15.56 13.35 -23.02
N ILE A 23 15.01 13.02 -21.84
CA ILE A 23 15.77 12.88 -20.61
C ILE A 23 16.86 11.85 -20.89
N PRO A 24 18.15 12.19 -20.74
CA PRO A 24 19.22 11.23 -20.99
C PRO A 24 19.03 10.00 -20.09
N PRO A 25 19.29 8.79 -20.60
CA PRO A 25 19.17 7.58 -19.80
C PRO A 25 20.11 7.69 -18.59
N VAL A 26 19.54 7.55 -17.39
CA VAL A 26 20.31 7.51 -16.14
C VAL A 26 21.11 6.21 -16.13
N ASP A 27 22.44 6.32 -16.10
CA ASP A 27 23.34 5.17 -15.95
C ASP A 27 23.20 4.56 -14.55
N VAL A 28 22.42 3.48 -14.44
CA VAL A 28 22.20 2.73 -13.19
C VAL A 28 23.32 1.76 -12.85
N SER A 29 24.36 1.63 -13.70
CA SER A 29 25.44 0.64 -13.51
C SER A 29 26.44 1.01 -12.42
N LYS A 30 26.47 2.28 -12.01
CA LYS A 30 27.20 2.76 -10.85
C LYS A 30 26.29 3.66 -10.04
N PRO A 31 25.58 3.13 -9.05
CA PRO A 31 24.91 4.04 -8.16
C PRO A 31 26.01 4.75 -7.35
N SER A 32 26.21 6.03 -7.64
CA SER A 32 26.94 6.94 -6.76
C SER A 32 26.09 7.14 -5.51
N PHE A 33 25.93 6.09 -4.70
CA PHE A 33 25.15 6.13 -3.46
C PHE A 33 25.87 6.92 -2.35
N ALA A 34 27.13 7.31 -2.55
CA ALA A 34 27.84 8.19 -1.63
C ALA A 34 27.59 9.65 -2.00
N ASN A 35 26.34 10.10 -1.94
CA ASN A 35 26.10 11.53 -1.84
C ASN A 35 26.45 11.95 -0.40
N SER A 36 27.57 12.64 -0.22
CA SER A 36 28.02 13.13 1.09
C SER A 36 27.06 14.12 1.75
N SER A 37 26.06 14.63 1.00
CA SER A 37 24.98 15.45 1.55
C SER A 37 23.90 14.63 2.27
N ILE A 38 23.87 13.31 2.10
CA ILE A 38 22.94 12.40 2.79
C ILE A 38 23.67 11.86 4.02
N THR A 39 23.45 12.49 5.16
CA THR A 39 24.06 12.09 6.44
C THR A 39 23.03 11.45 7.37
N ALA A 40 23.49 10.63 8.32
CA ALA A 40 22.62 10.01 9.31
C ALA A 40 21.91 11.08 10.18
N GLU A 41 22.61 12.15 10.50
CA GLU A 41 22.11 13.29 11.28
C GLU A 41 20.96 14.00 10.54
N HIS A 42 21.11 14.19 9.22
CA HIS A 42 20.08 14.81 8.42
C HIS A 42 18.83 13.92 8.32
N LEU A 43 19.01 12.62 8.05
CA LEU A 43 17.89 11.67 8.02
C LEU A 43 17.18 11.57 9.38
N ARG A 44 17.94 11.62 10.47
CA ARG A 44 17.40 11.59 11.83
C ARG A 44 16.47 12.77 12.10
N THR A 45 16.82 13.96 11.61
CA THR A 45 15.97 15.16 11.76
C THR A 45 14.58 14.94 11.15
N TYR A 46 14.51 14.32 9.97
CA TYR A 46 13.23 13.99 9.33
C TYR A 46 12.41 12.97 10.12
N VAL A 47 13.08 11.92 10.60
CA VAL A 47 12.42 10.84 11.36
C VAL A 47 11.89 11.38 12.68
N GLU A 48 12.70 12.14 13.43
CA GLU A 48 12.30 12.68 14.74
C GLU A 48 11.12 13.64 14.61
N LEU A 49 11.11 14.51 13.59
CA LEU A 49 9.98 15.40 13.35
C LEU A 49 8.70 14.63 13.00
N LEU A 50 8.77 13.76 11.98
CA LEU A 50 7.59 13.03 11.49
C LEU A 50 7.05 11.99 12.48
N ALA A 51 7.87 11.56 13.45
CA ALA A 51 7.48 10.64 14.51
C ALA A 51 7.27 11.35 15.87
N SER A 52 7.32 12.68 15.91
CA SER A 52 7.09 13.44 17.14
C SER A 52 5.62 13.40 17.57
N ASP A 53 5.40 13.63 18.88
CA ASP A 53 4.06 13.74 19.46
C ASP A 53 3.23 14.84 18.79
N ASP A 54 3.87 15.94 18.36
CA ASP A 54 3.21 17.05 17.65
C ASP A 54 2.58 16.62 16.31
N TYR A 55 3.17 15.63 15.65
CA TYR A 55 2.63 15.03 14.44
C TYR A 55 1.61 13.93 14.75
N GLY A 56 1.64 13.33 15.95
CA GLY A 56 0.56 12.49 16.46
C GLY A 56 0.26 11.22 15.65
N GLY A 57 1.11 10.86 14.69
CA GLY A 57 0.89 9.75 13.75
C GLY A 57 0.50 10.23 12.34
N ARG A 58 0.18 9.28 11.45
CA ARG A 58 -0.19 9.57 10.05
C ARG A 58 -1.30 8.65 9.58
N GLY A 59 -2.31 8.44 10.43
CA GLY A 59 -3.50 7.69 10.04
C GLY A 59 -4.24 8.40 8.91
N THR A 60 -4.80 7.64 7.99
CA THR A 60 -5.53 8.18 6.84
C THR A 60 -6.71 9.04 7.31
N LEU A 61 -6.78 10.27 6.80
CA LEU A 61 -7.77 11.30 7.20
C LEU A 61 -7.64 11.80 8.65
N GLU A 62 -6.46 11.70 9.26
CA GLU A 62 -6.16 12.29 10.58
C GLU A 62 -5.32 13.57 10.46
N GLU A 63 -5.33 14.39 11.51
CA GLU A 63 -4.59 15.66 11.54
C GLU A 63 -3.08 15.46 11.30
N GLY A 64 -2.52 14.37 11.83
CA GLY A 64 -1.11 14.05 11.66
C GLY A 64 -0.71 13.74 10.21
N GLU A 65 -1.59 13.12 9.43
CA GLU A 65 -1.39 12.94 7.99
C GLU A 65 -1.37 14.30 7.28
N ALA A 66 -2.30 15.19 7.62
CA ALA A 66 -2.35 16.53 7.04
C ALA A 66 -1.07 17.33 7.33
N LYS A 67 -0.57 17.29 8.58
CA LYS A 67 0.70 17.90 8.98
C LYS A 67 1.89 17.32 8.21
N ALA A 68 1.99 15.99 8.14
CA ALA A 68 3.06 15.32 7.40
C ALA A 68 3.04 15.67 5.91
N ALA A 69 1.87 15.70 5.28
CA ALA A 69 1.74 16.05 3.88
C ALA A 69 2.06 17.53 3.62
N ALA A 70 1.72 18.46 4.53
CA ALA A 70 2.14 19.85 4.45
C ALA A 70 3.66 20.02 4.60
N TYR A 71 4.27 19.28 5.53
CA TYR A 71 5.72 19.25 5.69
C TYR A 71 6.43 18.75 4.42
N LEU A 72 5.97 17.65 3.83
CA LEU A 72 6.55 17.13 2.58
C LEU A 72 6.42 18.13 1.42
N ALA A 73 5.26 18.80 1.30
CA ALA A 73 5.07 19.87 0.32
C ALA A 73 6.09 21.01 0.49
N SER A 74 6.34 21.45 1.73
CA SER A 74 7.33 22.51 1.99
C SER A 74 8.77 22.07 1.69
N GLN A 75 9.11 20.80 1.92
CA GLN A 75 10.40 20.25 1.51
C GLN A 75 10.54 20.25 -0.01
N PHE A 76 9.51 19.85 -0.75
CA PHE A 76 9.50 19.90 -2.22
C PHE A 76 9.69 21.33 -2.74
N ASP A 77 9.00 22.31 -2.17
CA ASP A 77 9.21 23.72 -2.50
C ASP A 77 10.65 24.16 -2.22
N SER A 78 11.21 23.78 -1.06
CA SER A 78 12.59 24.16 -0.68
C SER A 78 13.65 23.58 -1.62
N PHE A 79 13.34 22.47 -2.28
CA PHE A 79 14.19 21.82 -3.27
C PHE A 79 13.95 22.34 -4.71
N GLY A 80 13.01 23.27 -4.89
CA GLY A 80 12.70 23.84 -6.21
C GLY A 80 11.92 22.89 -7.12
N LEU A 81 11.21 21.90 -6.55
CA LEU A 81 10.26 21.11 -7.34
C LEU A 81 9.09 21.98 -7.77
N VAL A 82 8.34 21.50 -8.76
CA VAL A 82 7.11 22.14 -9.22
C VAL A 82 5.95 21.15 -9.11
N PRO A 83 4.75 21.62 -8.73
CA PRO A 83 3.53 20.81 -8.79
C PRO A 83 3.27 20.21 -10.17
N LEU A 84 2.36 19.22 -10.21
CA LEU A 84 1.87 18.69 -11.48
C LEU A 84 1.27 19.81 -12.36
N PRO A 85 1.40 19.75 -13.70
CA PRO A 85 0.84 20.75 -14.59
C PRO A 85 -0.64 21.01 -14.31
N GLY A 86 -1.01 22.28 -14.17
CA GLY A 86 -2.38 22.71 -13.87
C GLY A 86 -2.78 22.56 -12.40
N GLN A 87 -1.90 22.11 -11.50
CA GLN A 87 -2.14 22.06 -10.06
C GLN A 87 -1.41 23.18 -9.32
N GLY A 88 -2.05 23.75 -8.30
CA GLY A 88 -1.45 24.76 -7.42
C GLY A 88 -0.72 24.19 -6.20
N SER A 89 -0.64 22.86 -6.07
CA SER A 89 -0.01 22.19 -4.92
C SER A 89 0.49 20.79 -5.29
N TYR A 90 1.34 20.19 -4.46
CA TYR A 90 1.78 18.80 -4.61
C TYR A 90 0.73 17.75 -4.16
N ARG A 91 -0.42 18.20 -3.63
CA ARG A 91 -1.43 17.30 -3.08
C ARG A 91 -2.36 16.80 -4.19
N VAL A 92 -2.49 15.48 -4.28
CA VAL A 92 -3.46 14.82 -5.15
C VAL A 92 -4.63 14.34 -4.30
N GLY A 93 -5.83 14.84 -4.61
CA GLY A 93 -7.06 14.40 -3.96
C GLY A 93 -7.44 12.98 -4.41
N ALA A 94 -7.93 12.18 -3.46
CA ALA A 94 -8.55 10.89 -3.73
C ALA A 94 -9.81 10.78 -2.87
N GLU A 95 -10.88 10.26 -3.45
CA GLU A 95 -12.07 9.89 -2.68
C GLU A 95 -11.81 8.55 -2.00
N LEU A 96 -12.04 8.52 -0.69
CA LEU A 96 -11.83 7.33 0.14
C LEU A 96 -13.12 7.01 0.87
N GLU A 97 -13.53 5.75 0.80
CA GLU A 97 -14.58 5.22 1.67
C GLU A 97 -13.95 4.81 3.01
N ARG A 98 -14.43 5.40 4.10
CA ARG A 98 -14.04 4.96 5.45
C ARG A 98 -14.80 3.68 5.78
N THR A 99 -14.21 2.53 5.48
CA THR A 99 -14.68 1.24 5.97
C THR A 99 -14.18 1.03 7.40
N GLY A 100 -15.09 0.82 8.35
CA GLY A 100 -14.77 0.58 9.75
C GLY A 100 -15.51 -0.63 10.31
N PHE A 101 -14.98 -1.18 11.40
CA PHE A 101 -15.67 -2.17 12.22
C PHE A 101 -15.76 -1.60 13.62
N GLU A 102 -16.84 -1.90 14.33
CA GLU A 102 -16.92 -1.63 15.76
C GLU A 102 -16.09 -2.71 16.46
N VAL A 103 -14.79 -2.43 16.49
CA VAL A 103 -13.77 -3.34 17.01
C VAL A 103 -14.05 -3.67 18.48
N GLU A 104 -14.59 -2.72 19.25
CA GLU A 104 -14.97 -2.92 20.65
C GLU A 104 -16.15 -3.89 20.81
N ARG A 105 -17.04 -3.98 19.81
CA ARG A 105 -18.19 -4.90 19.80
C ARG A 105 -17.84 -6.26 19.21
N THR A 106 -16.61 -6.44 18.75
CA THR A 106 -16.16 -7.70 18.16
C THR A 106 -15.44 -8.53 19.23
N HIS A 107 -15.98 -9.71 19.55
CA HIS A 107 -15.38 -10.60 20.54
C HIS A 107 -15.58 -12.06 20.18
N GLY A 108 -14.79 -12.93 20.78
CA GLY A 108 -14.90 -14.37 20.58
C GLY A 108 -14.33 -15.15 21.75
N THR A 109 -14.44 -16.46 21.65
CA THR A 109 -13.78 -17.39 22.58
C THR A 109 -13.11 -18.48 21.76
N ILE A 110 -11.84 -18.73 22.05
CA ILE A 110 -11.11 -19.89 21.55
C ILE A 110 -11.10 -20.96 22.65
N ILE A 111 -11.45 -22.19 22.28
CA ILE A 111 -11.46 -23.34 23.17
C ILE A 111 -10.50 -24.38 22.59
N VAL A 112 -9.53 -24.83 23.39
CA VAL A 112 -8.56 -25.87 23.04
C VAL A 112 -8.48 -26.87 24.19
N GLY A 113 -9.06 -28.05 24.02
CA GLY A 113 -9.27 -28.99 25.13
C GLY A 113 -10.05 -28.31 26.27
N ASP A 114 -9.51 -28.36 27.49
CA ASP A 114 -10.09 -27.72 28.66
C ASP A 114 -9.74 -26.23 28.79
N THR A 115 -8.89 -25.71 27.90
CA THR A 115 -8.46 -24.30 27.95
C THR A 115 -9.44 -23.42 27.18
N LYS A 116 -9.98 -22.41 27.86
CA LYS A 116 -10.87 -21.39 27.29
C LYS A 116 -10.22 -20.01 27.37
N LYS A 117 -10.12 -19.31 26.25
CA LYS A 117 -9.60 -17.95 26.18
C LYS A 117 -10.60 -17.02 25.49
N VAL A 118 -11.01 -15.96 26.20
CA VAL A 118 -11.75 -14.86 25.60
C VAL A 118 -10.79 -14.02 24.78
N ILE A 119 -11.21 -13.68 23.56
CA ILE A 119 -10.50 -12.79 22.65
C ILE A 119 -11.37 -11.57 22.35
N THR A 120 -10.74 -10.41 22.36
CA THR A 120 -11.36 -9.11 22.13
C THR A 120 -10.78 -8.49 20.86
N GLY A 121 -11.64 -7.95 20.00
CA GLY A 121 -11.25 -7.16 18.84
C GLY A 121 -10.39 -5.97 19.26
N GLY A 122 -9.41 -5.61 18.43
CA GLY A 122 -8.49 -4.49 18.67
C GLY A 122 -7.37 -4.80 19.65
N VAL A 123 -7.58 -5.80 20.51
CA VAL A 123 -6.56 -6.32 21.43
C VAL A 123 -5.89 -7.55 20.85
N HIS A 124 -6.68 -8.55 20.44
CA HIS A 124 -6.16 -9.85 20.01
C HIS A 124 -6.28 -10.07 18.50
N PHE A 125 -7.27 -9.46 17.84
CA PHE A 125 -7.49 -9.58 16.40
C PHE A 125 -8.20 -8.34 15.85
N LYS A 126 -8.12 -8.12 14.54
CA LYS A 126 -8.85 -7.05 13.85
C LYS A 126 -9.54 -7.63 12.62
N PRO A 127 -10.86 -7.45 12.44
CA PRO A 127 -11.53 -7.80 11.20
C PRO A 127 -10.93 -7.03 10.01
N PHE A 128 -10.92 -7.66 8.84
CA PHE A 128 -10.49 -7.00 7.61
C PHE A 128 -11.65 -6.23 6.97
N GLY A 129 -11.34 -5.17 6.21
CA GLY A 129 -12.31 -4.32 5.49
C GLY A 129 -13.38 -5.05 4.68
N PHE A 130 -13.10 -6.28 4.25
CA PHE A 130 -13.96 -7.13 3.43
C PHE A 130 -14.72 -8.20 4.24
N SER A 131 -14.64 -8.18 5.57
CA SER A 131 -15.33 -9.14 6.44
C SER A 131 -16.82 -8.79 6.59
N ALA A 132 -17.69 -9.79 6.52
CA ALA A 132 -19.10 -9.65 6.89
C ALA A 132 -19.28 -9.64 8.42
N SER A 133 -20.35 -9.01 8.90
CA SER A 133 -20.78 -9.08 10.30
C SER A 133 -21.61 -10.34 10.55
N GLY A 134 -21.44 -10.95 11.73
CA GLY A 134 -22.24 -12.11 12.14
C GLY A 134 -21.63 -12.84 13.34
N GLU A 135 -22.29 -13.91 13.75
CA GLU A 135 -21.82 -14.82 14.79
C GLU A 135 -21.54 -16.20 14.19
N VAL A 136 -20.44 -16.82 14.63
CA VAL A 136 -20.08 -18.17 14.22
C VAL A 136 -19.56 -18.97 15.40
N LYS A 137 -20.04 -20.20 15.53
CA LYS A 137 -19.52 -21.21 16.45
C LYS A 137 -19.32 -22.49 15.68
N ALA A 138 -18.07 -22.80 15.37
CA ALA A 138 -17.69 -24.01 14.65
C ALA A 138 -16.33 -24.51 15.13
N GLU A 139 -16.00 -25.74 14.75
CA GLU A 139 -14.67 -26.28 14.91
C GLU A 139 -13.65 -25.46 14.11
N ALA A 140 -12.42 -25.41 14.60
CA ALA A 140 -11.31 -24.74 13.95
C ALA A 140 -10.43 -25.76 13.22
N VAL A 141 -10.07 -25.50 11.96
CA VAL A 141 -9.08 -26.27 11.20
C VAL A 141 -7.92 -25.37 10.80
N PHE A 142 -6.70 -25.89 10.92
CA PHE A 142 -5.50 -25.20 10.47
C PHE A 142 -5.11 -25.66 9.07
N ALA A 143 -5.18 -24.75 8.09
CA ALA A 143 -4.90 -25.03 6.68
C ALA A 143 -3.60 -24.34 6.23
N GLY A 144 -2.51 -24.50 6.99
CA GLY A 144 -1.18 -24.03 6.58
C GLY A 144 -1.15 -22.55 6.21
N TYR A 145 -0.72 -22.22 4.99
CA TYR A 145 -0.77 -20.85 4.45
C TYR A 145 -2.09 -20.53 3.76
N GLY A 146 -3.03 -21.46 3.66
CA GLY A 146 -4.30 -21.28 2.97
C GLY A 146 -4.15 -21.11 1.46
N ILE A 147 -3.10 -21.69 0.87
CA ILE A 147 -2.83 -21.60 -0.58
C ILE A 147 -3.26 -22.90 -1.25
N SER A 148 -3.99 -22.78 -2.35
CA SER A 148 -4.38 -23.91 -3.21
C SER A 148 -3.90 -23.66 -4.63
N ARG A 149 -2.83 -24.35 -5.02
CA ARG A 149 -2.15 -24.31 -6.32
C ARG A 149 -1.82 -25.74 -6.78
N PRO A 150 -2.83 -26.59 -7.02
CA PRO A 150 -2.61 -27.96 -7.48
C PRO A 150 -1.86 -28.00 -8.83
N ASP A 151 -1.97 -26.95 -9.64
CA ASP A 151 -1.20 -26.76 -10.87
C ASP A 151 0.32 -26.69 -10.65
N LEU A 152 0.75 -26.31 -9.45
CA LEU A 152 2.15 -26.29 -9.01
C LEU A 152 2.46 -27.38 -7.98
N GLY A 153 1.57 -28.35 -7.82
CA GLY A 153 1.72 -29.45 -6.87
C GLY A 153 1.75 -28.97 -5.41
N TYR A 154 0.95 -27.96 -5.05
CA TYR A 154 0.84 -27.47 -3.69
C TYR A 154 -0.61 -27.14 -3.33
N ASP A 155 -1.18 -27.79 -2.32
CA ASP A 155 -2.52 -27.46 -1.83
C ASP A 155 -2.59 -27.66 -0.31
N ASP A 156 -2.64 -26.55 0.44
CA ASP A 156 -2.76 -26.59 1.90
C ASP A 156 -4.09 -27.20 2.39
N TYR A 157 -5.08 -27.35 1.50
CA TYR A 157 -6.38 -27.94 1.79
C TYR A 157 -6.45 -29.43 1.41
N GLU A 158 -5.39 -30.00 0.83
CA GLU A 158 -5.39 -31.40 0.43
C GLU A 158 -5.62 -32.31 1.64
N GLY A 159 -6.67 -33.13 1.58
CA GLY A 159 -7.05 -34.04 2.67
C GLY A 159 -7.71 -33.37 3.89
N LEU A 160 -7.99 -32.06 3.85
CA LEU A 160 -8.69 -31.36 4.93
C LEU A 160 -10.19 -31.20 4.64
N ASP A 161 -11.04 -31.55 5.60
CA ASP A 161 -12.44 -31.14 5.59
C ASP A 161 -12.59 -29.79 6.30
N VAL A 162 -12.89 -28.75 5.54
CA VAL A 162 -13.09 -27.38 6.03
C VAL A 162 -14.55 -26.95 6.03
N SER A 163 -15.47 -27.82 5.60
CA SER A 163 -16.86 -27.48 5.35
C SER A 163 -17.56 -27.01 6.62
N GLY A 164 -17.99 -25.74 6.65
CA GLY A 164 -18.66 -25.15 7.80
C GLY A 164 -17.76 -24.99 9.04
N LYS A 165 -16.43 -25.01 8.87
CA LYS A 165 -15.45 -24.82 9.94
C LYS A 165 -14.82 -23.43 9.88
N ILE A 166 -14.21 -23.01 10.98
CA ILE A 166 -13.36 -21.80 11.02
C ILE A 166 -11.96 -22.19 10.56
N VAL A 167 -11.50 -21.63 9.45
CA VAL A 167 -10.18 -21.93 8.89
C VAL A 167 -9.13 -20.95 9.42
N PHE A 168 -8.10 -21.46 10.10
CA PHE A 168 -6.91 -20.74 10.50
C PHE A 168 -5.81 -20.91 9.45
N VAL A 169 -5.22 -19.80 9.02
CA VAL A 169 -4.15 -19.78 8.03
C VAL A 169 -3.02 -18.85 8.47
N LEU A 170 -1.80 -19.17 8.06
CA LEU A 170 -0.63 -18.34 8.24
C LEU A 170 -0.63 -17.16 7.26
N ARG A 171 -0.08 -16.04 7.71
CA ARG A 171 0.23 -14.92 6.83
C ARG A 171 1.35 -15.33 5.86
N HIS A 172 1.34 -14.71 4.68
CA HIS A 172 2.33 -14.90 3.62
C HIS A 172 2.19 -16.26 2.91
N ALA A 173 3.30 -16.80 2.44
CA ALA A 173 3.42 -18.07 1.73
C ALA A 173 4.70 -18.77 2.22
N PRO A 174 4.86 -20.09 1.99
CA PRO A 174 6.07 -20.80 2.37
C PRO A 174 7.33 -20.11 1.86
N LYS A 175 8.24 -19.75 2.77
CA LYS A 175 9.61 -19.38 2.42
C LYS A 175 10.44 -20.66 2.32
N LYS A 176 10.26 -21.43 1.25
CA LYS A 176 11.32 -22.38 0.86
C LYS A 176 12.30 -21.68 -0.06
N ASP A 177 13.50 -22.25 -0.13
CA ASP A 177 14.62 -21.93 -1.01
C ASP A 177 14.32 -20.90 -2.11
N LYS A 178 15.22 -19.94 -2.35
CA LYS A 178 15.11 -18.97 -3.45
C LYS A 178 14.94 -19.63 -4.83
N SER A 179 15.21 -20.94 -4.96
CA SER A 179 14.93 -21.72 -6.17
C SER A 179 13.45 -22.13 -6.34
N ASP A 180 12.65 -22.14 -5.27
CA ASP A 180 11.24 -22.54 -5.28
C ASP A 180 10.33 -21.37 -5.70
N LYS A 181 10.16 -21.26 -7.02
CA LYS A 181 9.39 -20.18 -7.66
C LYS A 181 7.89 -20.25 -7.43
N ARG A 182 7.37 -21.31 -6.81
CA ARG A 182 5.92 -21.50 -6.61
C ARG A 182 5.29 -20.38 -5.78
N PHE A 183 6.08 -19.73 -4.92
CA PHE A 183 5.60 -18.73 -3.96
C PHE A 183 6.34 -17.38 -4.02
N GLU A 184 7.13 -17.13 -5.06
CA GLU A 184 8.13 -16.05 -5.10
C GLU A 184 7.58 -14.62 -4.89
N ARG A 185 6.30 -14.35 -5.21
CA ARG A 185 5.56 -13.10 -4.88
C ARG A 185 4.12 -13.17 -5.42
N GLY A 186 3.35 -14.13 -4.93
CA GLY A 186 2.01 -14.42 -5.46
C GLY A 186 0.88 -13.59 -4.85
N ARG A 187 -0.15 -13.31 -5.66
CA ARG A 187 -1.50 -12.87 -5.22
C ARG A 187 -2.11 -13.85 -4.20
N ASP A 188 -1.65 -15.10 -4.21
CA ASP A 188 -2.01 -16.17 -3.26
C ASP A 188 -1.67 -15.84 -1.80
N SER A 189 -0.77 -14.87 -1.58
CA SER A 189 -0.41 -14.40 -0.24
C SER A 189 -1.35 -13.32 0.31
N PHE A 190 -2.24 -12.74 -0.51
CA PHE A 190 -3.15 -11.68 -0.10
C PHE A 190 -4.29 -12.22 0.76
N PHE A 191 -4.70 -11.44 1.77
CA PHE A 191 -5.75 -11.84 2.70
C PHE A 191 -7.08 -12.17 2.00
N VAL A 192 -7.48 -11.34 1.02
CA VAL A 192 -8.70 -11.56 0.23
C VAL A 192 -8.63 -12.88 -0.52
N THR A 193 -7.52 -13.13 -1.23
CA THR A 193 -7.32 -14.37 -1.98
C THR A 193 -7.43 -15.60 -1.08
N LYS A 194 -6.80 -15.57 0.11
CA LYS A 194 -6.87 -16.69 1.06
C LYS A 194 -8.30 -16.92 1.57
N ALA A 195 -9.03 -15.84 1.89
CA ALA A 195 -10.43 -15.93 2.31
C ALA A 195 -11.31 -16.51 1.19
N GLU A 196 -11.07 -16.13 -0.06
CA GLU A 196 -11.78 -16.69 -1.21
C GLU A 196 -11.46 -18.17 -1.45
N VAL A 197 -10.20 -18.57 -1.29
CA VAL A 197 -9.79 -19.97 -1.42
C VAL A 197 -10.46 -20.81 -0.34
N ALA A 198 -10.45 -20.37 0.92
CA ALA A 198 -11.14 -21.05 2.02
C ALA A 198 -12.62 -21.27 1.67
N ARG A 199 -13.33 -20.18 1.31
CA ARG A 199 -14.74 -20.22 0.90
C ARG A 199 -15.03 -21.16 -0.28
N LYS A 200 -14.08 -21.29 -1.22
CA LYS A 200 -14.23 -22.20 -2.37
C LYS A 200 -14.04 -23.67 -1.98
N LYS A 201 -13.31 -23.95 -0.90
CA LYS A 201 -13.01 -25.30 -0.41
C LYS A 201 -14.08 -25.84 0.54
N GLY A 202 -14.83 -24.97 1.22
CA GLY A 202 -15.94 -25.30 2.13
C GLY A 202 -16.24 -24.17 3.10
#